data_AF-A0AAE6MI31-F1
#
_entry.id   AF-A0AAE6MI31-F1
#
_cell.length_a   1.000
_cell.length_b   1.000
_cell.length_c   1.000
_cell.angle_alpha   90.00
_cell.angle_beta   90.00
_cell.angle_gamma   90.00
#
_symmetry.space_group_name_H-M   'P 1'
#
loop_
_entity.id
_entity.type
_entity.pdbx_description
1 polymer ?
#
loop_
_entity_poly.entity_id
_entity_poly.type
_entity_poly.pdbx_seq_one_letter_code
_entity_poly.pdbx_strand_id
1 'polypeptide(L)'
;METQILDVTVIEPKLKHPTIFKRFDELTGGEELIIHNDHDPKPLYYQLLAERGQIFNWEYLMSGPEVWRVLIGKKNPDNQEETIGEIVAKDYRKAMVFKKLGIDFCCGGKKTLTEACVKKGLAVEEVKLALQSADSGEYVNAHNFQDWALDFLSDYVVNVHHKYVRDNIPFIGELATKVARVHGDKRPELIGVANVFATVAQELSMHMIKEERILFPYIRDMVTARELGTAVMPAPFGGVMNPIQMMEMEHEGAGEELEEIRQMTNSYTLPEDACTSYRILFQKLQEFKNDLHTHVHLENNILFPKSVQLEQQLKDNSQL
;
A
#
# COMPACT_ATOMS: atom_id res chain seq x y z
N MET A 1 19.34 -11.81 24.27
CA MET A 1 17.89 -12.02 24.45
C MET A 1 17.61 -13.47 24.08
N GLU A 2 16.87 -14.19 24.92
CA GLU A 2 16.49 -15.59 24.64
C GLU A 2 15.34 -15.55 23.62
N THR A 3 15.58 -16.02 22.40
CA THR A 3 14.53 -16.12 21.39
C THR A 3 13.50 -17.16 21.83
N GLN A 4 12.25 -16.75 22.04
CA GLN A 4 11.20 -17.66 22.50
C GLN A 4 10.72 -18.51 21.33
N ILE A 5 10.72 -19.84 21.48
CA ILE A 5 10.22 -20.77 20.44
C ILE A 5 8.90 -21.38 20.92
N LEU A 6 7.85 -21.23 20.12
CA LEU A 6 6.54 -21.83 20.35
C LEU A 6 6.25 -22.86 19.24
N ASP A 7 6.17 -24.12 19.63
CA ASP A 7 5.67 -25.17 18.74
C ASP A 7 4.14 -25.13 18.71
N VAL A 8 3.58 -24.67 17.59
CA VAL A 8 2.14 -24.52 17.39
C VAL A 8 1.50 -25.85 16.98
N THR A 9 2.29 -26.82 16.50
CA THR A 9 1.79 -28.12 16.02
C THR A 9 1.20 -28.97 17.16
N VAL A 10 1.65 -28.75 18.39
CA VAL A 10 1.18 -29.45 19.59
C VAL A 10 -0.01 -28.76 20.28
N ILE A 11 -0.48 -27.63 19.76
CA ILE A 11 -1.59 -26.85 20.34
C ILE A 11 -2.91 -27.20 19.64
N GLU A 12 -3.99 -27.36 20.42
CA GLU A 12 -5.33 -27.58 19.87
C GLU A 12 -5.70 -26.49 18.85
N PRO A 13 -6.30 -26.82 17.68
CA PRO A 13 -6.54 -25.85 16.59
C PRO A 13 -7.24 -24.56 17.03
N LYS A 14 -8.27 -24.67 17.88
CA LYS A 14 -9.03 -23.52 18.40
C LYS A 14 -8.23 -22.61 19.34
N LEU A 15 -7.13 -23.10 19.90
CA LEU A 15 -6.26 -22.39 20.85
C LEU A 15 -4.97 -21.88 20.22
N LYS A 16 -4.64 -22.25 18.97
CA LYS A 16 -3.42 -21.84 18.27
C LYS A 16 -3.27 -20.31 18.25
N HIS A 17 -4.21 -19.60 17.61
CA HIS A 17 -4.13 -18.14 17.47
C HIS A 17 -4.21 -17.40 18.82
N PRO A 18 -5.16 -17.71 19.73
CA PRO A 18 -5.19 -17.07 21.06
C PRO A 18 -3.89 -17.24 21.85
N THR A 19 -3.24 -18.40 21.77
CA THR A 19 -1.98 -18.65 22.46
C THR A 19 -0.84 -17.82 21.86
N ILE A 20 -0.76 -17.75 20.54
CA ILE A 20 0.25 -16.94 19.85
C ILE A 20 0.07 -15.45 20.18
N PHE A 21 -1.16 -14.95 20.16
CA PHE A 21 -1.44 -13.54 20.47
C PHE A 21 -1.10 -13.20 21.91
N LYS A 22 -1.47 -14.08 22.86
CA LYS A 22 -1.07 -13.91 24.26
C LYS A 22 0.45 -13.83 24.41
N ARG A 23 1.19 -14.75 23.77
CA ARG A 23 2.66 -14.76 23.81
C ARG A 23 3.27 -13.51 23.17
N PHE A 24 2.70 -13.05 22.06
CA PHE A 24 3.11 -11.82 21.40
C PHE A 24 2.84 -10.59 22.29
N ASP A 25 1.69 -10.54 22.95
CA ASP A 25 1.31 -9.44 23.84
C ASP A 25 2.26 -9.34 25.06
N GLU A 26 2.76 -10.48 25.54
CA GLU A 26 3.76 -10.60 26.62
C GLU A 26 5.16 -10.11 26.24
N LEU A 27 5.48 -10.01 24.94
CA LEU A 27 6.78 -9.47 24.49
C LEU A 27 6.92 -7.99 24.87
N THR A 28 8.13 -7.59 25.19
CA THR A 28 8.54 -6.19 25.25
C THR A 28 9.10 -5.73 23.90
N GLY A 29 9.22 -4.42 23.69
CA GLY A 29 9.72 -3.86 22.43
C GLY A 29 11.15 -4.32 22.12
N GLY A 30 11.35 -4.94 20.96
CA GLY A 30 12.62 -5.53 20.54
C GLY A 30 12.75 -7.04 20.82
N GLU A 31 11.78 -7.65 21.50
CA GLU A 31 11.77 -9.11 21.70
C GLU A 31 11.09 -9.86 20.56
N GLU A 32 11.44 -11.14 20.42
CA GLU A 32 11.10 -11.97 19.28
C GLU A 32 10.49 -13.32 19.73
N LEU A 33 9.47 -13.75 18.99
CA LEU A 33 8.81 -15.04 19.11
C LEU A 33 8.94 -15.81 17.80
N ILE A 34 9.54 -16.99 17.82
CA ILE A 34 9.54 -17.92 16.69
C ILE A 34 8.38 -18.90 16.87
N ILE A 35 7.54 -19.03 15.84
CA ILE A 35 6.52 -20.06 15.76
C ILE A 35 6.95 -21.19 14.82
N HIS A 36 6.67 -22.43 15.23
CA HIS A 36 6.75 -23.63 14.40
C HIS A 36 5.34 -24.08 14.02
N ASN A 37 5.06 -24.21 12.73
CA ASN A 37 3.74 -24.62 12.23
C ASN A 37 3.85 -25.69 11.13
N ASP A 38 2.77 -26.45 10.96
CA ASP A 38 2.63 -27.54 9.97
C ASP A 38 2.07 -27.07 8.62
N HIS A 39 1.76 -25.78 8.50
CA HIS A 39 1.26 -25.14 7.28
C HIS A 39 1.65 -23.65 7.26
N ASP A 40 1.47 -22.98 6.12
CA ASP A 40 1.74 -21.55 5.99
C ASP A 40 0.88 -20.73 6.97
N PRO A 41 1.49 -20.01 7.94
CA PRO A 41 0.78 -19.17 8.89
C PRO A 41 0.30 -17.83 8.31
N LYS A 42 0.21 -17.66 6.97
CA LYS A 42 -0.30 -16.45 6.33
C LYS A 42 -1.66 -15.96 6.89
N PRO A 43 -2.66 -16.81 7.22
CA PRO A 43 -3.90 -16.35 7.87
C PRO A 43 -3.67 -15.75 9.27
N LEU A 44 -2.72 -16.30 10.03
CA LEU A 44 -2.34 -15.80 11.35
C LEU A 44 -1.68 -14.42 11.24
N TYR A 45 -0.84 -14.19 10.23
CA TYR A 45 -0.26 -12.87 9.95
C TYR A 45 -1.35 -11.80 9.80
N TYR A 46 -2.33 -12.06 8.94
CA TYR A 46 -3.42 -11.11 8.71
C TYR A 46 -4.28 -10.89 9.94
N GLN A 47 -4.55 -11.93 10.73
CA GLN A 47 -5.32 -11.76 11.96
C GLN A 47 -4.53 -10.97 13.02
N LEU A 48 -3.22 -11.23 13.19
CA LEU A 48 -2.38 -10.47 14.11
C LEU A 48 -2.31 -8.99 13.70
N LEU A 49 -2.16 -8.73 12.40
CA LEU A 49 -2.20 -7.39 11.82
C LEU A 49 -3.55 -6.69 12.07
N ALA A 50 -4.66 -7.41 11.91
CA ALA A 50 -6.00 -6.87 12.14
C ALA A 50 -6.24 -6.48 13.62
N GLU A 51 -5.76 -7.29 14.56
CA GLU A 51 -6.04 -7.04 15.98
C GLU A 51 -5.01 -6.16 16.69
N ARG A 52 -3.77 -6.08 16.20
CA ARG A 52 -2.67 -5.36 16.87
C ARG A 52 -2.06 -4.23 16.04
N GLY A 53 -2.42 -4.12 14.76
CA GLY A 53 -1.78 -3.21 13.84
C GLY A 53 -0.32 -3.58 13.56
N GLN A 54 0.44 -2.65 12.99
CA GLN A 54 1.82 -2.90 12.52
C GLN A 54 2.89 -2.74 13.61
N ILE A 55 2.59 -3.21 14.83
CA ILE A 55 3.52 -3.17 15.96
C ILE A 55 4.48 -4.35 15.98
N PHE A 56 4.57 -5.12 14.89
CA PHE A 56 5.45 -6.27 14.77
C PHE A 56 6.11 -6.37 13.39
N ASN A 57 7.19 -7.14 13.34
CA ASN A 57 7.86 -7.60 12.13
C ASN A 57 7.54 -9.08 11.92
N TRP A 58 7.46 -9.52 10.66
CA TRP A 58 7.16 -10.89 10.28
C TRP A 58 8.19 -11.41 9.28
N GLU A 59 8.94 -12.44 9.66
CA GLU A 59 9.99 -13.01 8.83
C GLU A 59 9.81 -14.52 8.71
N TYR A 60 9.75 -15.04 7.48
CA TYR A 60 9.81 -16.47 7.23
C TYR A 60 11.26 -16.95 7.35
N LEU A 61 11.55 -17.68 8.42
CA LEU A 61 12.84 -18.36 8.60
C LEU A 61 12.90 -19.67 7.80
N MET A 62 11.75 -20.29 7.54
CA MET A 62 11.62 -21.51 6.74
C MET A 62 10.21 -21.61 6.15
N SER A 63 10.11 -21.95 4.86
CA SER A 63 8.84 -21.99 4.13
C SER A 63 8.62 -23.35 3.47
N GLY A 64 8.08 -24.31 4.23
CA GLY A 64 7.43 -25.53 3.72
C GLY A 64 8.27 -26.45 2.82
N PRO A 65 7.67 -27.56 2.32
CA PRO A 65 6.26 -27.94 2.47
C PRO A 65 5.92 -28.59 3.82
N GLU A 66 6.90 -29.10 4.57
CA GLU A 66 6.67 -29.88 5.79
C GLU A 66 6.73 -29.05 7.08
N VAL A 67 7.57 -28.01 7.09
CA VAL A 67 7.81 -27.18 8.28
C VAL A 67 7.80 -25.71 7.89
N TRP A 68 7.06 -24.92 8.65
CA TRP A 68 7.05 -23.47 8.53
C TRP A 68 7.58 -22.85 9.82
N ARG A 69 8.62 -22.01 9.68
CA ARG A 69 9.17 -21.23 10.79
C ARG A 69 9.00 -19.76 10.48
N VAL A 70 8.36 -19.05 11.40
CA VAL A 70 8.19 -17.61 11.30
C VAL A 70 8.70 -16.96 12.57
N LEU A 71 9.47 -15.90 12.42
CA LEU A 71 9.85 -14.98 13.49
C LEU A 71 8.86 -13.80 13.52
N ILE A 72 8.33 -13.54 14.71
CA ILE A 72 7.43 -12.43 15.02
C ILE A 72 8.15 -11.53 16.03
N GLY A 73 8.66 -10.39 15.60
CA GLY A 73 9.37 -9.45 16.46
C GLY A 73 8.48 -8.28 16.87
N LYS A 74 8.35 -7.95 18.16
CA LYS A 74 7.57 -6.78 18.61
C LYS A 74 8.41 -5.52 18.43
N LYS A 75 7.89 -4.51 17.73
CA LYS A 75 8.61 -3.26 17.50
C LYS A 75 8.79 -2.49 18.81
N ASN A 76 9.95 -1.88 19.02
CA ASN A 76 10.17 -0.96 20.14
C ASN A 76 9.59 0.42 19.81
N PRO A 77 8.55 0.90 20.52
CA PRO A 77 7.92 2.20 20.23
C PRO A 77 8.88 3.39 20.36
N ASP A 78 9.89 3.31 21.24
CA ASP A 78 10.84 4.42 21.46
C ASP A 78 11.92 4.54 20.37
N ASN A 79 12.00 3.56 19.45
CA ASN A 79 13.03 3.51 18.41
C ASN A 79 12.42 3.23 17.02
N GLN A 80 11.12 3.54 16.85
CA GLN A 80 10.45 3.44 15.56
C GLN A 80 10.96 4.54 14.63
N GLU A 81 11.82 4.14 13.69
CA GLU A 81 12.13 4.95 12.52
C GLU A 81 10.83 5.21 11.73
N GLU A 82 10.64 6.45 11.28
CA GLU A 82 9.49 6.81 10.46
C GLU A 82 9.43 5.93 9.21
N THR A 83 8.21 5.52 8.88
CA THR A 83 7.93 4.83 7.63
C THR A 83 8.02 5.80 6.45
N ILE A 84 8.27 5.29 5.25
CA ILE A 84 8.33 6.12 4.04
C ILE A 84 6.99 6.84 3.84
N GLY A 85 5.88 6.15 4.09
CA GLY A 85 4.53 6.70 4.01
C GLY A 85 4.36 7.89 4.95
N GLU A 86 4.82 7.78 6.19
CA GLU A 86 4.77 8.89 7.16
C GLU A 86 5.66 10.07 6.74
N ILE A 87 6.86 9.80 6.22
CA ILE A 87 7.76 10.85 5.72
C ILE A 87 7.09 11.64 4.59
N VAL A 88 6.45 10.96 3.64
CA VAL A 88 5.76 11.60 2.51
C VAL A 88 4.45 12.26 2.94
N ALA A 89 3.71 11.66 3.88
CA ALA A 89 2.47 12.25 4.39
C ALA A 89 2.75 13.57 5.13
N LYS A 90 3.87 13.67 5.87
CA LYS A 90 4.32 14.91 6.52
C LYS A 90 4.83 15.96 5.54
N ASP A 91 5.52 15.52 4.48
CA ASP A 91 6.00 16.40 3.42
C ASP A 91 5.98 15.70 2.07
N TYR A 92 4.94 15.97 1.30
CA TYR A 92 4.73 15.35 0.00
C TYR A 92 5.87 15.67 -1.00
N ARG A 93 6.65 16.74 -0.80
CA ARG A 93 7.82 17.05 -1.66
C ARG A 93 8.85 15.91 -1.64
N LYS A 94 8.93 15.18 -0.53
CA LYS A 94 9.85 14.03 -0.35
C LYS A 94 9.47 12.85 -1.24
N ALA A 95 8.22 12.76 -1.72
CA ALA A 95 7.81 11.77 -2.73
C ALA A 95 8.70 11.82 -3.98
N MET A 96 9.12 13.02 -4.42
CA MET A 96 9.96 13.18 -5.61
C MET A 96 11.35 12.57 -5.42
N VAL A 97 11.89 12.62 -4.20
CA VAL A 97 13.18 12.00 -3.85
C VAL A 97 13.06 10.48 -3.94
N PHE A 98 12.05 9.89 -3.29
CA PHE A 98 11.82 8.45 -3.34
C PHE A 98 11.55 7.95 -4.76
N LYS A 99 10.76 8.69 -5.54
CA LYS A 99 10.49 8.40 -6.94
C LYS A 99 11.77 8.36 -7.78
N LYS A 100 12.67 9.33 -7.63
CA LYS A 100 13.97 9.36 -8.34
C LYS A 100 14.86 8.17 -7.97
N LEU A 101 14.78 7.72 -6.72
CA LEU A 101 15.54 6.58 -6.20
C LEU A 101 14.85 5.23 -6.46
N GLY A 102 13.66 5.24 -7.08
CA GLY A 102 12.85 4.04 -7.31
C GLY A 102 12.38 3.36 -6.02
N ILE A 103 12.28 4.11 -4.92
CA ILE A 103 11.71 3.65 -3.64
C ILE A 103 10.19 3.80 -3.71
N ASP A 104 9.49 2.71 -3.40
CA ASP A 104 8.03 2.68 -3.38
C ASP A 104 7.49 3.22 -2.03
N PHE A 105 6.79 4.35 -2.10
CA PHE A 105 6.20 5.06 -0.96
C PHE A 105 4.67 4.92 -0.88
N CYS A 106 4.03 4.25 -1.84
CA CYS A 106 2.57 4.09 -1.84
C CYS A 106 2.17 2.77 -1.17
N CYS A 107 2.33 1.63 -1.86
CA CYS A 107 2.04 0.29 -1.34
C CYS A 107 3.11 -0.13 -0.31
N GLY A 108 4.38 0.17 -0.61
CA GLY A 108 5.52 0.00 0.28
C GLY A 108 5.62 1.04 1.40
N GLY A 109 4.68 1.98 1.51
CA GLY A 109 4.72 3.12 2.44
C GLY A 109 4.86 2.71 3.92
N LYS A 110 4.41 1.51 4.28
CA LYS A 110 4.51 0.92 5.63
C LYS A 110 5.92 0.52 6.05
N LYS A 111 6.88 0.48 5.12
CA LYS A 111 8.29 0.14 5.40
C LYS A 111 9.01 1.36 5.95
N THR A 112 9.93 1.12 6.88
CA THR A 112 10.90 2.12 7.33
C THR A 112 11.82 2.57 6.20
N LEU A 113 12.41 3.75 6.35
CA LEU A 113 13.42 4.24 5.41
C LEU A 113 14.56 3.23 5.26
N THR A 114 15.04 2.65 6.38
CA THR A 114 16.11 1.66 6.37
C THR A 114 15.73 0.40 5.59
N GLU A 115 14.57 -0.20 5.87
CA GLU A 115 14.11 -1.42 5.18
C GLU A 115 14.03 -1.23 3.66
N ALA A 116 13.51 -0.09 3.22
CA ALA A 116 13.39 0.20 1.79
C ALA A 116 14.73 0.48 1.11
N CYS A 117 15.66 1.15 1.80
CA CYS A 117 17.02 1.35 1.31
C CYS A 117 17.75 0.02 1.17
N VAL A 118 17.67 -0.86 2.18
CA VAL A 118 18.26 -2.21 2.15
C VAL A 118 17.72 -3.02 0.97
N LYS A 119 16.39 -3.03 0.77
CA LYS A 119 15.77 -3.73 -0.37
C LYS A 119 16.26 -3.22 -1.73
N LYS A 120 16.63 -1.93 -1.83
CA LYS A 120 17.11 -1.29 -3.07
C LYS A 120 18.63 -1.25 -3.21
N GLY A 121 19.38 -1.71 -2.20
CA GLY A 121 20.84 -1.61 -2.17
C GLY A 121 21.36 -0.16 -2.07
N LEU A 122 20.59 0.73 -1.44
CA LEU A 122 20.92 2.15 -1.27
C LEU A 122 21.50 2.41 0.13
N ALA A 123 22.43 3.35 0.24
CA ALA A 123 22.96 3.81 1.52
C ALA A 123 21.95 4.75 2.21
N VAL A 124 21.47 4.36 3.40
CA VAL A 124 20.43 5.11 4.15
C VAL A 124 20.82 6.58 4.35
N GLU A 125 22.08 6.85 4.68
CA GLU A 125 22.57 8.21 4.92
C GLU A 125 22.55 9.09 3.67
N GLU A 126 22.82 8.53 2.48
CA GLU A 126 22.70 9.27 1.22
C GLU A 126 21.25 9.66 0.94
N VAL A 127 20.31 8.75 1.24
CA VAL A 127 18.87 9.02 1.08
C VAL A 127 18.41 10.09 2.07
N LYS A 128 18.84 10.03 3.33
CA LYS A 128 18.54 11.06 4.34
C LYS A 128 19.03 12.44 3.91
N LEU A 129 20.25 12.55 3.38
CA LEU A 129 20.80 13.81 2.85
C LEU A 129 19.99 14.34 1.67
N ALA A 130 19.57 13.45 0.76
CA ALA A 130 18.73 13.82 -0.37
C ALA A 130 17.34 14.35 0.08
N LEU A 131 16.75 13.73 1.11
CA LEU A 131 15.49 14.16 1.72
C LEU A 131 15.61 15.54 2.40
N GLN A 132 16.69 15.79 3.13
CA GLN A 132 16.95 17.08 3.78
C GLN A 132 17.15 18.21 2.75
N SER A 133 17.82 17.91 1.64
CA SER A 133 18.05 18.90 0.57
C SER A 133 16.75 19.35 -0.10
N ALA A 134 15.72 18.48 -0.09
CA ALA A 134 14.38 18.80 -0.61
C ALA A 134 13.60 19.77 0.30
N ASP A 135 13.99 19.92 1.57
CA ASP A 135 13.36 20.87 2.50
C ASP A 135 13.63 22.34 2.09
N SER A 136 14.74 22.59 1.38
CA SER A 136 15.28 23.92 1.06
C SER A 136 15.00 24.47 -0.36
N GLY A 137 14.22 23.77 -1.21
CA GLY A 137 14.04 24.12 -2.62
C GLY A 137 12.58 24.27 -3.12
N GLU A 138 12.37 25.31 -3.95
CA GLU A 138 11.38 25.64 -5.03
C GLU A 138 9.98 24.98 -5.18
N TYR A 139 9.58 24.01 -4.35
CA TYR A 139 8.25 23.38 -4.45
C TYR A 139 7.26 24.05 -3.51
N VAL A 140 6.83 25.26 -3.89
CA VAL A 140 5.98 26.18 -3.09
C VAL A 140 4.52 25.67 -2.92
N ASN A 141 4.14 24.57 -3.57
CA ASN A 141 2.75 24.09 -3.61
C ASN A 141 2.58 22.58 -3.32
N ALA A 142 3.27 22.05 -2.30
CA ALA A 142 2.86 20.75 -1.76
C ALA A 142 1.66 20.96 -0.83
N HIS A 143 0.49 20.42 -1.20
CA HIS A 143 -0.65 20.39 -0.30
C HIS A 143 -0.30 19.55 0.93
N ASN A 144 -0.56 20.09 2.12
CA ASN A 144 -0.48 19.29 3.34
C ASN A 144 -1.74 18.43 3.46
N PHE A 145 -1.77 17.31 2.75
CA PHE A 145 -2.89 16.36 2.79
C PHE A 145 -3.16 15.81 4.20
N GLN A 146 -2.18 15.91 5.10
CA GLN A 146 -2.34 15.53 6.51
C GLN A 146 -3.34 16.42 7.26
N ASP A 147 -3.63 17.62 6.79
CA ASP A 147 -4.57 18.52 7.47
C ASP A 147 -6.00 18.43 6.90
N TRP A 148 -6.21 17.64 5.84
CA TRP A 148 -7.50 17.57 5.17
C TRP A 148 -8.48 16.69 5.94
N ALA A 149 -9.75 17.13 5.96
CA ALA A 149 -10.86 16.33 6.46
C ALA A 149 -11.04 15.09 5.56
N LEU A 150 -11.47 13.97 6.16
CA LEU A 150 -11.49 12.68 5.45
C LEU A 150 -12.51 12.63 4.32
N ASP A 151 -13.67 13.22 4.53
CA ASP A 151 -14.72 13.40 3.52
C ASP A 151 -14.21 14.23 2.33
N PHE A 152 -13.54 15.35 2.61
CA PHE A 152 -12.94 16.18 1.56
C PHE A 152 -11.79 15.46 0.83
N LEU A 153 -10.95 14.72 1.55
CA LEU A 153 -9.88 13.92 0.95
C LEU A 153 -10.43 12.80 0.07
N SER A 154 -11.49 12.11 0.50
CA SER A 154 -12.20 11.13 -0.34
C SER A 154 -12.75 11.77 -1.61
N ASP A 155 -13.40 12.93 -1.51
CA ASP A 155 -13.92 13.63 -2.69
C ASP A 155 -12.80 14.10 -3.62
N TYR A 156 -11.66 14.53 -3.09
CA TYR A 156 -10.49 14.87 -3.91
C TYR A 156 -9.97 13.66 -4.68
N VAL A 157 -9.80 12.51 -4.02
CA VAL A 157 -9.36 11.27 -4.66
C VAL A 157 -10.29 10.90 -5.82
N VAL A 158 -11.61 10.97 -5.61
CA VAL A 158 -12.59 10.69 -6.67
C VAL A 158 -12.50 11.68 -7.82
N ASN A 159 -12.43 12.98 -7.52
CA ASN A 159 -12.53 14.03 -8.54
C ASN A 159 -11.23 14.28 -9.30
N VAL A 160 -10.09 13.90 -8.72
CA VAL A 160 -8.77 14.06 -9.33
C VAL A 160 -8.27 12.73 -9.88
N HIS A 161 -8.05 11.74 -9.02
CA HIS A 161 -7.40 10.49 -9.39
C HIS A 161 -8.36 9.51 -10.07
N HIS A 162 -9.52 9.21 -9.49
CA HIS A 162 -10.46 8.26 -10.14
C HIS A 162 -10.97 8.78 -11.47
N LYS A 163 -11.21 10.09 -11.55
CA LYS A 163 -11.55 10.74 -12.80
C LYS A 163 -10.42 10.58 -13.84
N TYR A 164 -9.18 10.85 -13.45
CA TYR A 164 -8.03 10.67 -14.32
C TYR A 164 -7.91 9.22 -14.82
N VAL A 165 -8.01 8.24 -13.93
CA VAL A 165 -7.95 6.81 -14.26
C VAL A 165 -9.06 6.43 -15.24
N ARG A 166 -10.32 6.81 -14.96
CA ARG A 166 -11.47 6.56 -15.85
C ARG A 166 -11.31 7.18 -17.23
N ASP A 167 -10.80 8.40 -17.30
CA ASP A 167 -10.62 9.11 -18.57
C ASP A 167 -9.44 8.53 -19.40
N ASN A 168 -8.38 8.03 -18.76
CA ASN A 168 -7.17 7.58 -19.45
C ASN A 168 -7.15 6.07 -19.78
N ILE A 169 -7.82 5.21 -19.01
CA ILE A 169 -7.85 3.75 -19.25
C ILE A 169 -8.21 3.42 -20.71
N PRO A 170 -9.32 3.93 -21.30
CA PRO A 170 -9.72 3.57 -22.66
C PRO A 170 -8.67 3.99 -23.69
N PHE A 171 -8.14 5.21 -23.55
CA PHE A 171 -7.15 5.75 -24.47
C PHE A 171 -5.82 4.97 -24.44
N ILE A 172 -5.32 4.65 -23.24
CA ILE A 172 -4.10 3.86 -23.09
C ILE A 172 -4.31 2.44 -23.60
N GLY A 173 -5.45 1.82 -23.33
CA GLY A 173 -5.78 0.47 -23.81
C GLY A 173 -5.83 0.38 -25.34
N GLU A 174 -6.44 1.37 -26.00
CA GLU A 174 -6.44 1.46 -27.46
C GLU A 174 -5.02 1.62 -28.05
N LEU A 175 -4.20 2.49 -27.43
CA LEU A 175 -2.81 2.67 -27.83
C LEU A 175 -1.98 1.39 -27.64
N ALA A 176 -2.13 0.73 -26.50
CA ALA A 176 -1.42 -0.51 -26.17
C ALA A 176 -1.76 -1.60 -27.18
N THR A 177 -3.05 -1.81 -27.46
CA THR A 177 -3.54 -2.76 -28.46
C THR A 177 -2.99 -2.44 -29.86
N LYS A 178 -3.01 -1.17 -30.26
CA LYS A 178 -2.51 -0.74 -31.57
C LYS A 178 -1.01 -0.99 -31.70
N VAL A 179 -0.22 -0.62 -30.69
CA VAL A 179 1.24 -0.78 -30.68
C VAL A 179 1.62 -2.26 -30.67
N ALA A 180 0.97 -3.07 -29.83
CA ALA A 180 1.14 -4.51 -29.80
C ALA A 180 0.83 -5.14 -31.17
N ARG A 181 -0.27 -4.76 -31.82
CA ARG A 181 -0.64 -5.28 -33.14
C ARG A 181 0.39 -4.93 -34.23
N VAL A 182 0.93 -3.71 -34.23
CA VAL A 182 1.83 -3.23 -35.30
C VAL A 182 3.28 -3.70 -35.09
N HIS A 183 3.73 -3.79 -33.84
CA HIS A 183 5.13 -4.04 -33.52
C HIS A 183 5.38 -5.39 -32.83
N GLY A 184 4.32 -6.07 -32.36
CA GLY A 184 4.41 -7.28 -31.53
C GLY A 184 5.17 -8.44 -32.16
N ASP A 185 5.12 -8.61 -33.48
CA ASP A 185 5.87 -9.67 -34.18
C ASP A 185 7.38 -9.53 -34.00
N LYS A 186 7.88 -8.29 -33.98
CA LYS A 186 9.31 -7.98 -33.77
C LYS A 186 9.64 -7.70 -32.31
N ARG A 187 8.64 -7.34 -31.51
CA ARG A 187 8.73 -6.88 -30.13
C ARG A 187 7.65 -7.53 -29.27
N PRO A 188 7.76 -8.84 -28.97
CA PRO A 188 6.73 -9.59 -28.25
C PRO A 188 6.41 -9.02 -26.87
N GLU A 189 7.35 -8.29 -26.25
CA GLU A 189 7.15 -7.59 -24.99
C GLU A 189 5.96 -6.61 -25.03
N LEU A 190 5.66 -6.03 -26.20
CA LEU A 190 4.53 -5.11 -26.35
C LEU A 190 3.17 -5.78 -26.29
N ILE A 191 3.11 -7.08 -26.61
CA ILE A 191 1.90 -7.89 -26.41
C ILE A 191 1.69 -8.10 -24.91
N GLY A 192 2.78 -8.40 -24.18
CA GLY A 192 2.77 -8.51 -22.72
C GLY A 192 2.27 -7.22 -22.05
N VAL A 193 2.83 -6.07 -22.45
CA VAL A 193 2.40 -4.75 -21.94
C VAL A 193 0.91 -4.50 -22.16
N ALA A 194 0.37 -4.84 -23.34
CA ALA A 194 -1.05 -4.65 -23.63
C ALA A 194 -1.94 -5.55 -22.76
N ASN A 195 -1.53 -6.80 -22.54
CA ASN A 195 -2.27 -7.75 -21.70
C ASN A 195 -2.26 -7.32 -20.23
N VAL A 196 -1.08 -7.00 -19.67
CA VAL A 196 -0.97 -6.57 -18.27
C VAL A 196 -1.73 -5.27 -18.03
N PHE A 197 -1.65 -4.30 -18.95
CA PHE A 197 -2.43 -3.06 -18.80
C PHE A 197 -3.94 -3.31 -18.87
N ALA A 198 -4.41 -4.29 -19.65
CA ALA A 198 -5.82 -4.66 -19.68
C ALA A 198 -6.29 -5.25 -18.34
N THR A 199 -5.45 -6.04 -17.66
CA THR A 199 -5.72 -6.53 -16.30
C THR A 199 -5.83 -5.37 -15.31
N VAL A 200 -4.79 -4.51 -15.24
CA VAL A 200 -4.79 -3.29 -14.40
C VAL A 200 -6.06 -2.47 -14.61
N ALA A 201 -6.44 -2.25 -15.87
CA ALA A 201 -7.62 -1.47 -16.22
C ALA A 201 -8.93 -2.09 -15.71
N GLN A 202 -9.08 -3.40 -15.82
CA GLN A 202 -10.26 -4.12 -15.34
C GLN A 202 -10.34 -4.10 -13.80
N GLU A 203 -9.23 -4.38 -13.14
CA GLU A 203 -9.15 -4.42 -11.68
C GLU A 203 -9.40 -3.04 -11.08
N LEU A 204 -8.70 -1.99 -11.55
CA LEU A 204 -8.91 -0.63 -11.07
C LEU A 204 -10.34 -0.12 -11.31
N SER A 205 -10.96 -0.49 -12.43
CA SER A 205 -12.36 -0.09 -12.71
C SER A 205 -13.34 -0.65 -11.67
N MET A 206 -13.15 -1.89 -11.23
CA MET A 206 -13.98 -2.51 -10.20
C MET A 206 -13.61 -2.04 -8.80
N HIS A 207 -12.32 -1.85 -8.55
CA HIS A 207 -11.76 -1.31 -7.32
C HIS A 207 -12.38 0.05 -6.96
N MET A 208 -12.28 1.04 -7.87
CA MET A 208 -12.82 2.39 -7.65
C MET A 208 -14.32 2.39 -7.37
N ILE A 209 -15.09 1.46 -7.96
CA ILE A 209 -16.53 1.34 -7.67
C ILE A 209 -16.78 0.95 -6.22
N LYS A 210 -15.97 0.05 -5.65
CA LYS A 210 -16.11 -0.36 -4.25
C LYS A 210 -15.78 0.80 -3.32
N GLU A 211 -14.77 1.58 -3.65
CA GLU A 211 -14.44 2.78 -2.89
C GLU A 211 -15.55 3.82 -2.97
N GLU A 212 -15.95 4.21 -4.18
CA GLU A 212 -16.93 5.29 -4.42
C GLU A 212 -18.33 4.94 -3.89
N ARG A 213 -18.71 3.65 -3.85
CA ARG A 213 -20.06 3.22 -3.46
C ARG A 213 -20.17 2.66 -2.04
N ILE A 214 -19.06 2.20 -1.46
CA ILE A 214 -19.08 1.51 -0.16
C ILE A 214 -18.16 2.21 0.83
N LEU A 215 -16.85 2.22 0.56
CA LEU A 215 -15.87 2.68 1.55
C LEU A 215 -15.95 4.18 1.80
N PHE A 216 -15.88 5.02 0.76
CA PHE A 216 -15.90 6.48 0.92
C PHE A 216 -17.22 7.00 1.48
N PRO A 217 -18.41 6.52 1.05
CA PRO A 217 -19.66 6.86 1.73
C PRO A 217 -19.64 6.53 3.23
N TYR A 218 -19.13 5.36 3.63
CA TYR A 218 -19.03 5.01 5.03
C TYR A 218 -18.06 5.93 5.81
N ILE A 219 -16.94 6.33 5.21
CA ILE A 219 -16.03 7.32 5.79
C ILE A 219 -16.75 8.66 6.02
N ARG A 220 -17.56 9.13 5.05
CA ARG A 220 -18.36 10.35 5.22
C ARG A 220 -19.40 10.22 6.34
N ASP A 221 -20.05 9.07 6.46
CA ASP A 221 -21.00 8.80 7.54
C ASP A 221 -20.30 8.87 8.91
N MET A 222 -19.08 8.34 9.04
CA MET A 222 -18.28 8.45 10.26
C MET A 222 -17.90 9.91 10.59
N VAL A 223 -17.50 10.70 9.58
CA VAL A 223 -17.20 12.13 9.76
C VAL A 223 -18.44 12.88 10.27
N THR A 224 -19.58 12.65 9.63
CA THR A 224 -20.87 13.25 10.01
C THR A 224 -21.27 12.86 11.43
N ALA A 225 -21.13 11.59 11.80
CA ALA A 225 -21.44 11.10 13.13
C ALA A 225 -20.58 11.78 14.21
N ARG A 226 -19.28 11.98 13.95
CA ARG A 226 -18.39 12.73 14.85
C ARG A 226 -18.86 14.18 15.04
N GLU A 227 -19.20 14.86 13.96
CA GLU A 227 -19.62 16.27 14.00
C GLU A 227 -20.94 16.47 14.75
N LEU A 228 -21.87 15.53 14.59
CA LEU A 228 -23.17 15.56 15.25
C LEU A 228 -23.16 14.94 16.66
N GLY A 229 -22.06 14.31 17.07
CA GLY A 229 -21.95 13.58 18.34
C GLY A 229 -22.90 12.37 18.41
N THR A 230 -23.18 11.73 17.26
CA THR A 230 -24.08 10.58 17.15
C THR A 230 -23.31 9.28 16.93
N ALA A 231 -23.96 8.14 17.16
CA ALA A 231 -23.39 6.83 16.81
C ALA A 231 -23.36 6.63 15.29
N VAL A 232 -22.33 5.93 14.80
CA VAL A 232 -22.24 5.46 13.40
C VAL A 232 -23.18 4.28 13.21
N MET A 233 -23.89 4.26 12.10
CA MET A 233 -24.76 3.13 11.75
C MET A 233 -23.92 1.85 11.53
N PRO A 234 -24.37 0.68 12.02
CA PRO A 234 -23.68 -0.58 11.75
C PRO A 234 -23.60 -0.87 10.25
N ALA A 235 -22.40 -1.14 9.77
CA ALA A 235 -22.18 -1.54 8.38
C ALA A 235 -22.27 -3.07 8.22
N PRO A 236 -22.75 -3.57 7.07
CA PRO A 236 -22.88 -5.01 6.81
C PRO A 236 -21.54 -5.74 6.75
N PHE A 237 -20.44 -4.99 6.62
CA PHE A 237 -19.06 -5.50 6.59
C PHE A 237 -18.35 -5.38 7.95
N GLY A 238 -19.05 -5.05 9.03
CA GLY A 238 -18.42 -4.83 10.33
C GLY A 238 -17.75 -3.46 10.40
N GLY A 239 -16.44 -3.41 10.68
CA GLY A 239 -15.68 -2.16 10.78
C GLY A 239 -15.01 -1.74 9.47
N VAL A 240 -14.64 -0.46 9.38
CA VAL A 240 -13.97 0.16 8.21
C VAL A 240 -12.68 -0.54 7.81
N MET A 241 -12.00 -1.20 8.76
CA MET A 241 -10.78 -1.96 8.48
C MET A 241 -11.00 -3.09 7.45
N ASN A 242 -12.17 -3.73 7.45
CA ASN A 242 -12.44 -4.87 6.56
C ASN A 242 -12.41 -4.48 5.06
N PRO A 243 -13.16 -3.46 4.60
CA PRO A 243 -13.02 -2.98 3.23
C PRO A 243 -11.64 -2.37 2.94
N ILE A 244 -11.01 -1.66 3.89
CA ILE A 244 -9.65 -1.11 3.73
C ILE A 244 -8.64 -2.20 3.39
N GLN A 245 -8.64 -3.33 4.11
CA GLN A 245 -7.72 -4.43 3.84
C GLN A 245 -7.87 -4.99 2.42
N MET A 246 -9.11 -5.05 1.92
CA MET A 246 -9.35 -5.45 0.53
C MET A 246 -8.76 -4.44 -0.46
N MET A 247 -8.93 -3.13 -0.21
CA MET A 247 -8.37 -2.08 -1.08
C MET A 247 -6.85 -2.13 -1.09
N GLU A 248 -6.21 -2.26 0.09
CA GLU A 248 -4.75 -2.34 0.19
C GLU A 248 -4.16 -3.57 -0.54
N MET A 249 -4.84 -4.72 -0.52
CA MET A 249 -4.42 -5.90 -1.30
C MET A 249 -4.50 -5.65 -2.81
N GLU A 250 -5.54 -4.98 -3.28
CA GLU A 250 -5.69 -4.63 -4.70
C GLU A 250 -4.70 -3.57 -5.13
N HIS A 251 -4.35 -2.63 -4.25
CA HIS A 251 -3.26 -1.68 -4.48
C HIS A 251 -1.91 -2.37 -4.67
N GLU A 252 -1.61 -3.37 -3.84
CA GLU A 252 -0.39 -4.17 -3.99
C GLU A 252 -0.35 -4.87 -5.34
N GLY A 253 -1.45 -5.53 -5.74
CA GLY A 253 -1.58 -6.17 -7.06
C GLY A 253 -1.36 -5.20 -8.22
N ALA A 254 -2.08 -4.08 -8.25
CA ALA A 254 -1.91 -3.06 -9.30
C ALA A 254 -0.48 -2.48 -9.34
N GLY A 255 0.17 -2.34 -8.18
CA GLY A 255 1.55 -1.90 -8.08
C GLY A 255 2.54 -2.90 -8.70
N GLU A 256 2.34 -4.20 -8.46
CA GLU A 256 3.14 -5.28 -9.04
C GLU A 256 3.01 -5.33 -10.56
N GLU A 257 1.79 -5.25 -11.09
CA GLU A 257 1.51 -5.25 -12.53
C GLU A 257 2.14 -4.06 -13.26
N LEU A 258 2.06 -2.86 -12.67
CA LEU A 258 2.72 -1.67 -13.24
C LEU A 258 4.24 -1.73 -13.17
N GLU A 259 4.79 -2.44 -12.18
CA GLU A 259 6.22 -2.72 -12.11
C GLU A 259 6.65 -3.74 -13.16
N GLU A 260 5.82 -4.75 -13.46
CA GLU A 260 6.03 -5.68 -14.57
C GLU A 260 6.07 -4.94 -15.92
N ILE A 261 5.12 -4.02 -16.16
CA ILE A 261 5.13 -3.13 -17.34
C ILE A 261 6.44 -2.33 -17.39
N ARG A 262 6.90 -1.77 -16.27
CA ARG A 262 8.18 -1.03 -16.23
C ARG A 262 9.35 -1.93 -16.63
N GLN A 263 9.38 -3.18 -16.17
CA GLN A 263 10.45 -4.13 -16.50
C GLN A 263 10.42 -4.53 -17.98
N MET A 264 9.26 -4.94 -18.50
CA MET A 264 9.09 -5.30 -19.91
C MET A 264 9.50 -4.17 -20.88
N THR A 265 9.25 -2.93 -20.48
CA THR A 265 9.56 -1.74 -21.29
C THR A 265 10.97 -1.20 -21.09
N ASN A 266 11.81 -1.90 -20.32
CA ASN A 266 13.12 -1.42 -19.89
C ASN A 266 13.07 0.01 -19.34
N SER A 267 12.23 0.23 -18.34
CA SER A 267 11.94 1.56 -17.78
C SER A 267 11.41 2.55 -18.82
N TYR A 268 10.49 2.09 -19.67
CA TYR A 268 9.89 2.90 -20.74
C TYR A 268 10.90 3.48 -21.72
N THR A 269 12.00 2.76 -21.97
CA THR A 269 13.04 3.17 -22.92
C THR A 269 12.54 2.95 -24.35
N LEU A 270 12.49 4.02 -25.13
CA LEU A 270 12.03 3.96 -26.52
C LEU A 270 13.17 3.56 -27.47
N PRO A 271 12.92 2.67 -28.44
CA PRO A 271 13.88 2.43 -29.52
C PRO A 271 13.92 3.60 -30.52
N GLU A 272 15.00 3.68 -31.30
CA GLU A 272 15.18 4.75 -32.30
C GLU A 272 14.04 4.78 -33.33
N ASP A 273 13.53 3.61 -33.72
CA ASP A 273 12.48 3.43 -34.70
C ASP A 273 11.05 3.56 -34.13
N ALA A 274 10.89 3.99 -32.86
CA ALA A 274 9.58 4.13 -32.24
C ALA A 274 8.69 5.14 -32.98
N CYS A 275 7.54 4.67 -33.46
CA CYS A 275 6.52 5.52 -34.06
C CYS A 275 5.83 6.41 -33.01
N THR A 276 5.11 7.45 -33.44
CA THR A 276 4.43 8.40 -32.54
C THR A 276 3.50 7.72 -31.54
N SER A 277 2.68 6.75 -31.98
CA SER A 277 1.77 6.02 -31.07
C SER A 277 2.53 5.24 -29.99
N TYR A 278 3.69 4.67 -30.32
CA TYR A 278 4.53 3.97 -29.37
C TYR A 278 5.13 4.94 -28.33
N ARG A 279 5.61 6.10 -28.78
CA ARG A 279 6.11 7.17 -27.89
C ARG A 279 5.03 7.67 -26.93
N ILE A 280 3.82 7.91 -27.44
CA ILE A 280 2.68 8.37 -26.63
C ILE A 280 2.27 7.30 -25.62
N LEU A 281 2.24 6.02 -26.01
CA LEU A 281 1.92 4.92 -25.09
C LEU A 281 2.87 4.90 -23.89
N PHE A 282 4.18 4.92 -24.11
CA PHE A 282 5.16 4.87 -23.02
C PHE A 282 5.13 6.12 -22.14
N GLN A 283 4.87 7.29 -22.72
CA GLN A 283 4.64 8.50 -21.95
C GLN A 283 3.40 8.35 -21.06
N LYS A 284 2.29 7.86 -21.61
CA LYS A 284 1.03 7.73 -20.89
C LYS A 284 1.06 6.64 -19.83
N LEU A 285 1.74 5.52 -20.05
CA LEU A 285 1.96 4.51 -19.01
C LEU A 285 2.77 5.06 -17.82
N GLN A 286 3.77 5.89 -18.08
CA GLN A 286 4.51 6.58 -17.01
C GLN A 286 3.65 7.59 -16.26
N GLU A 287 2.87 8.40 -16.99
CA GLU A 287 1.93 9.36 -16.41
C GLU A 287 0.90 8.65 -15.52
N PHE A 288 0.31 7.56 -16.02
CA PHE A 288 -0.66 6.73 -15.32
C PHE A 288 -0.07 6.11 -14.05
N LYS A 289 1.12 5.51 -14.13
CA LYS A 289 1.83 4.98 -12.95
C LYS A 289 2.07 6.06 -11.90
N ASN A 290 2.43 7.26 -12.32
CA ASN A 290 2.72 8.36 -11.41
C ASN A 290 1.47 8.89 -10.71
N ASP A 291 0.35 8.99 -11.43
CA ASP A 291 -0.94 9.36 -10.85
C ASP A 291 -1.37 8.30 -9.83
N LEU A 292 -1.34 7.01 -10.22
CA LEU A 292 -1.75 5.92 -9.33
C LEU A 292 -0.87 5.83 -8.08
N HIS A 293 0.44 6.08 -8.19
CA HIS A 293 1.32 6.16 -7.01
C HIS A 293 0.87 7.23 -6.02
N THR A 294 0.41 8.38 -6.53
CA THR A 294 -0.05 9.49 -5.68
C THR A 294 -1.39 9.15 -5.06
N HIS A 295 -2.33 8.68 -5.88
CA HIS A 295 -3.64 8.18 -5.48
C HIS A 295 -3.52 7.19 -4.31
N VAL A 296 -2.82 6.08 -4.52
CA VAL A 296 -2.65 5.02 -3.52
C VAL A 296 -1.92 5.52 -2.28
N HIS A 297 -0.99 6.47 -2.41
CA HIS A 297 -0.35 7.06 -1.25
C HIS A 297 -1.33 7.83 -0.36
N LEU A 298 -2.18 8.67 -0.95
CA LEU A 298 -3.21 9.43 -0.23
C LEU A 298 -4.17 8.49 0.52
N GLU A 299 -4.48 7.34 -0.08
CA GLU A 299 -5.33 6.34 0.55
C GLU A 299 -4.62 5.58 1.66
N ASN A 300 -3.57 4.83 1.32
CA ASN A 300 -2.91 3.89 2.23
C ASN A 300 -2.24 4.57 3.42
N ASN A 301 -1.70 5.78 3.22
CA ASN A 301 -0.86 6.43 4.21
C ASN A 301 -1.55 7.62 4.90
N ILE A 302 -2.72 8.06 4.41
CA ILE A 302 -3.44 9.21 5.00
C ILE A 302 -4.91 8.88 5.28
N LEU A 303 -5.71 8.61 4.25
CA LEU A 303 -7.16 8.43 4.36
C LEU A 303 -7.51 7.20 5.20
N PHE A 304 -6.93 6.04 4.89
CA PHE A 304 -7.27 4.77 5.55
C PHE A 304 -6.83 4.73 7.02
N PRO A 305 -5.57 5.07 7.39
CA PRO A 305 -5.17 5.07 8.79
C PRO A 305 -6.01 6.00 9.65
N LYS A 306 -6.33 7.21 9.13
CA LYS A 306 -7.16 8.17 9.86
C LYS A 306 -8.62 7.71 9.97
N SER A 307 -9.14 7.00 8.97
CA SER A 307 -10.50 6.44 9.00
C SER A 307 -10.63 5.37 10.09
N VAL A 308 -9.61 4.53 10.26
CA VAL A 308 -9.55 3.54 11.35
C VAL A 308 -9.48 4.25 12.71
N GLN A 309 -8.64 5.28 12.84
CA GLN A 309 -8.55 6.08 14.07
C GLN A 309 -9.89 6.75 14.43
N LEU A 310 -10.58 7.31 13.43
CA LEU A 310 -11.89 7.93 13.62
C LEU A 310 -12.94 6.91 14.11
N GLU A 311 -12.99 5.72 13.51
CA GLU A 311 -13.92 4.69 13.95
C GLU A 311 -13.67 4.28 15.41
N GLN A 312 -12.39 4.16 15.81
CA GLN A 312 -12.03 3.85 17.20
C GLN A 312 -12.50 4.94 18.18
N GLN A 313 -12.26 6.22 17.85
CA GLN A 313 -12.70 7.36 18.67
C GLN A 313 -14.23 7.37 18.85
N LEU A 314 -14.98 7.04 17.80
CA LEU A 314 -16.45 6.98 17.86
C LEU A 314 -16.96 5.81 18.71
N LYS A 315 -16.25 4.67 18.71
CA LYS A 315 -16.56 3.53 19.59
C LYS A 315 -16.29 3.86 21.06
N ASP A 316 -15.16 4.51 21.35
CA ASP A 316 -14.77 4.87 22.72
C ASP A 316 -15.75 5.90 23.33
N ASN A 317 -16.18 6.89 22.54
CA ASN A 317 -17.16 7.90 22.97
C ASN A 317 -18.59 7.34 23.15
N SER A 318 -18.91 6.20 22.53
CA SER A 318 -20.22 5.54 22.68
C SER A 318 -20.31 4.64 23.92
N GLN A 319 -19.20 4.44 24.65
CA GLN A 319 -19.13 3.64 25.89
C GLN A 319 -19.12 4.49 27.17
N LEU A 320 -19.13 5.82 27.04
CA LEU A 320 -19.24 6.80 28.13
C LEU A 320 -20.68 7.31 28.26
#